data_AF-A0A180FSV1-F1
#
_entry.id   AF-A0A180FSV1-F1
#
_cell.length_a   1.000
_cell.length_b   1.000
_cell.length_c   1.000
_cell.angle_alpha   90.00
_cell.angle_beta   90.00
_cell.angle_gamma   90.00
#
_symmetry.space_group_name_H-M   'P 1'
#
loop_
_entity.id
_entity.type
_entity.pdbx_description
1 polymer ?
#
loop_
_entity_poly.entity_id
_entity_poly.type
_entity_poly.pdbx_seq_one_letter_code
_entity_poly.pdbx_strand_id
1 'polypeptide(L)'
;MGFWDFFKKKGAEEKKETLPEINKNDFVDDSDPSGESNSVITQYGTNLPIDLIYSFLNEDNESKGHADAISNPDNSYKEMNLSLIRSRLEVKLKQVRLKYNDSLREIEFHIQSRSQSGLIDMVELLKARKEMLEKHINELDQMEKDLQNGALYITGIFKSYERGFLRGLAALSLETFKIK
;
A
#
# COMPACT_ATOMS: atom_id res chain seq x y z
N MET A 1 36.99 -32.30 60.92
CA MET A 1 35.87 -31.41 60.52
C MET A 1 35.49 -30.59 61.74
N GLY A 2 35.62 -29.27 61.68
CA GLY A 2 35.35 -28.37 62.80
C GLY A 2 35.38 -26.93 62.31
N PHE A 3 34.23 -26.28 62.43
CA PHE A 3 33.99 -24.86 62.22
C PHE A 3 34.63 -24.03 63.33
N TRP A 4 34.88 -22.74 63.03
CA TRP A 4 35.20 -21.63 63.93
C TRP A 4 36.68 -21.34 64.19
N ASP A 5 37.16 -20.31 63.51
CA ASP A 5 38.03 -19.24 64.00
C ASP A 5 38.08 -18.20 62.88
N PHE A 6 37.99 -16.89 63.06
CA PHE A 6 37.83 -16.07 64.24
C PHE A 6 37.58 -14.67 63.69
N PHE A 7 36.67 -13.94 64.32
CA PHE A 7 36.42 -12.52 64.09
C PHE A 7 37.72 -11.71 63.96
N LYS A 8 37.84 -10.89 62.90
CA LYS A 8 38.63 -9.65 62.98
C LYS A 8 38.05 -8.51 62.14
N LYS A 9 37.30 -7.68 62.86
CA LYS A 9 37.42 -6.21 62.92
C LYS A 9 37.04 -5.38 61.69
N LYS A 10 35.84 -4.79 61.80
CA LYS A 10 35.37 -3.50 61.25
C LYS A 10 36.50 -2.50 60.90
N GLY A 11 36.43 -1.99 59.68
CA GLY A 11 36.94 -0.68 59.25
C GLY A 11 36.01 -0.18 58.14
N ALA A 12 35.33 0.94 58.37
CA ALA A 12 34.31 1.48 57.50
C ALA A 12 34.92 2.14 56.25
N GLU A 13 34.37 1.82 55.08
CA GLU A 13 34.51 2.63 53.87
C GLU A 13 33.12 2.92 53.32
N GLU A 14 32.75 4.20 53.36
CA GLU A 14 31.53 4.75 52.77
C GLU A 14 31.58 4.54 51.24
N LYS A 15 30.82 3.57 50.74
CA LYS A 15 30.52 3.49 49.31
C LYS A 15 29.50 4.58 48.98
N LYS A 16 29.98 5.69 48.42
CA LYS A 16 29.12 6.58 47.62
C LYS A 16 28.53 5.74 46.48
N GLU A 17 27.24 5.45 46.56
CA GLU A 17 26.49 4.89 45.43
C GLU A 17 26.54 5.92 44.30
N THR A 18 27.42 5.70 43.33
CA THR A 18 27.36 6.39 42.05
C THR A 18 26.13 5.86 41.32
N LEU A 19 25.07 6.67 41.29
CA LEU A 19 23.92 6.43 40.41
C LEU A 19 24.45 6.23 38.98
N PRO A 20 23.89 5.29 38.19
CA PRO A 20 24.29 5.13 36.81
C PRO A 20 24.07 6.44 36.06
N GLU A 21 25.11 6.93 35.37
CA GLU A 21 24.99 8.10 34.50
C GLU A 21 24.02 7.76 33.37
N ILE A 22 22.87 8.42 33.38
CA ILE A 22 21.86 8.28 32.34
C ILE A 22 22.43 8.94 31.08
N ASN A 23 22.71 8.15 30.05
CA ASN A 23 23.24 8.66 28.80
C ASN A 23 22.14 9.47 28.09
N LYS A 24 22.43 10.74 27.75
CA LYS A 24 21.50 11.63 27.07
C LYS A 24 20.99 11.04 25.73
N ASN A 25 21.79 10.20 25.08
CA ASN A 25 21.44 9.56 23.82
C ASN A 25 20.30 8.53 23.94
N ASP A 26 19.97 8.05 25.14
CA ASP A 26 18.78 7.22 25.37
C ASP A 26 17.48 8.05 25.44
N PHE A 27 17.59 9.39 25.51
CA PHE A 27 16.46 10.30 25.72
C PHE A 27 16.28 11.33 24.60
N VAL A 28 17.22 11.40 23.65
CA VAL A 28 17.16 12.34 22.51
C VAL A 28 17.13 11.54 21.23
N ASP A 29 16.00 11.64 20.52
CA ASP A 29 15.85 11.14 19.17
C ASP A 29 16.34 12.22 18.20
N ASP A 30 17.61 12.11 17.79
CA ASP A 30 18.23 12.97 16.76
C ASP A 30 17.96 12.43 15.33
N SER A 31 16.93 11.60 15.13
CA SER A 31 16.55 11.18 13.77
C SER A 31 15.97 12.36 12.98
N ASP A 32 16.60 12.66 11.85
CA ASP A 32 16.09 13.66 10.89
C ASP A 32 14.71 13.22 10.40
N PRO A 33 13.68 14.10 10.42
CA PRO A 33 12.33 13.76 9.94
C PRO A 33 12.25 13.65 8.41
N SER A 34 13.38 13.68 7.70
CA SER A 34 13.49 13.62 6.25
C SER A 34 14.09 12.32 5.74
N GLY A 35 13.72 11.19 6.35
CA GLY A 35 13.86 9.86 5.75
C GLY A 35 12.70 9.58 4.78
N GLU A 36 12.91 9.90 3.50
CA GLU A 36 12.23 9.38 2.30
C GLU A 36 10.68 9.34 2.24
N SER A 37 10.15 10.09 1.26
CA SER A 37 8.81 9.99 0.65
C SER A 37 7.60 10.52 1.45
N ASN A 38 7.55 11.83 1.67
CA ASN A 38 6.30 12.53 1.95
C ASN A 38 5.49 12.80 0.66
N SER A 39 4.90 11.73 0.11
CA SER A 39 3.51 11.88 -0.34
C SER A 39 2.67 11.47 0.87
N VAL A 40 1.92 12.41 1.42
CA VAL A 40 0.88 12.10 2.42
C VAL A 40 -0.22 11.35 1.66
N ILE A 41 0.02 10.07 1.40
CA ILE A 41 -1.05 9.14 1.06
C ILE A 41 -1.81 9.02 2.37
N THR A 42 -3.01 9.60 2.43
CA THR A 42 -4.01 9.20 3.42
C THR A 42 -4.20 7.69 3.27
N GLN A 43 -3.40 6.91 4.00
CA GLN A 43 -3.41 5.46 3.96
C GLN A 43 -4.67 5.00 4.69
N TYR A 44 -5.81 5.06 4.01
CA TYR A 44 -6.92 4.15 4.25
C TYR A 44 -6.56 2.72 3.77
N GLY A 45 -5.27 2.37 3.84
CA GLY A 45 -4.72 1.12 3.35
C GLY A 45 -4.80 0.09 4.46
N THR A 46 -5.57 -0.96 4.20
CA THR A 46 -5.61 -2.17 5.03
C THR A 46 -4.33 -3.00 4.92
N ASN A 47 -3.34 -2.53 4.15
CA ASN A 47 -2.13 -3.24 3.72
C ASN A 47 -2.47 -4.53 2.97
N LEU A 48 -3.62 -4.55 2.31
CA LEU A 48 -4.08 -5.70 1.53
C LEU A 48 -3.71 -5.52 0.06
N PRO A 49 -3.53 -6.64 -0.68
CA PRO A 49 -3.25 -6.58 -2.11
C PRO A 49 -4.23 -5.71 -2.91
N ILE A 50 -5.51 -5.67 -2.51
CA ILE A 50 -6.54 -4.85 -3.16
C ILE A 50 -6.28 -3.34 -3.09
N ASP A 51 -5.54 -2.86 -2.08
CA ASP A 51 -5.19 -1.44 -1.94
C ASP A 51 -4.34 -0.95 -3.13
N LEU A 52 -3.63 -1.84 -3.82
CA LEU A 52 -2.87 -1.52 -5.03
C LEU A 52 -3.78 -1.07 -6.19
N ILE A 53 -4.99 -1.60 -6.26
CA ILE A 53 -5.96 -1.23 -7.29
C ILE A 53 -6.60 0.11 -6.92
N TYR A 54 -7.04 0.26 -5.68
CA TYR A 54 -7.62 1.51 -5.21
C TYR A 54 -6.66 2.69 -5.29
N SER A 55 -5.40 2.48 -4.91
CA SER A 55 -4.36 3.51 -5.07
C SER A 55 -4.19 3.92 -6.53
N PHE A 56 -4.21 2.97 -7.47
CA PHE A 56 -4.15 3.25 -8.90
C PHE A 56 -5.39 4.01 -9.40
N LEU A 57 -6.59 3.64 -8.96
CA LEU A 57 -7.83 4.32 -9.36
C LEU A 57 -7.90 5.77 -8.83
N ASN A 58 -7.25 6.04 -7.70
CA ASN A 58 -7.16 7.38 -7.11
C ASN A 58 -6.08 8.25 -7.77
N GLU A 59 -5.28 7.72 -8.70
CA GLU A 59 -4.28 8.52 -9.41
C GLU A 59 -4.94 9.55 -10.35
N ASP A 60 -4.55 10.82 -10.21
CA ASP A 60 -4.94 11.87 -11.16
C ASP A 60 -4.02 11.86 -12.39
N ASN A 61 -4.60 11.65 -13.57
CA ASN A 61 -3.90 11.66 -14.85
C ASN A 61 -4.16 12.92 -15.67
N GLU A 62 -4.77 13.95 -15.09
CA GLU A 62 -5.04 15.22 -15.78
C GLU A 62 -3.74 15.89 -16.27
N SER A 63 -2.73 16.00 -15.42
CA SER A 63 -1.45 16.62 -15.79
C SER A 63 -0.76 15.89 -16.95
N LYS A 64 -0.86 14.55 -16.98
CA LYS A 64 -0.31 13.73 -18.08
C LYS A 64 -1.08 13.97 -19.38
N GLY A 65 -2.42 13.94 -19.32
CA GLY A 65 -3.26 14.22 -20.48
C GLY A 65 -2.99 15.60 -21.07
N HIS A 66 -2.84 16.62 -20.22
CA HIS A 66 -2.51 17.98 -20.66
C HIS A 66 -1.14 18.06 -21.36
N ALA A 67 -0.10 17.46 -20.78
CA ALA A 67 1.23 17.42 -21.39
C ALA A 67 1.23 16.67 -22.73
N ASP A 68 0.52 15.55 -22.80
CA ASP A 68 0.37 14.77 -24.03
C ASP A 68 -0.31 15.57 -25.13
N ALA A 69 -1.37 16.33 -24.82
CA ALA A 69 -2.05 17.17 -25.80
C ALA A 69 -1.16 18.29 -26.35
N ILE A 70 -0.31 18.90 -25.52
CA ILE A 70 0.65 19.92 -25.97
C ILE A 70 1.71 19.31 -26.90
N SER A 71 2.16 18.09 -26.60
CA SER A 71 3.18 17.38 -27.37
C SER A 71 2.64 16.78 -28.68
N ASN A 72 1.48 16.13 -28.61
CA ASN A 72 0.81 15.48 -29.73
C ASN A 72 -0.72 15.61 -29.61
N PRO A 73 -1.32 16.62 -30.28
CA PRO A 73 -2.76 16.91 -30.18
C PRO A 73 -3.66 15.96 -31.00
N ASP A 74 -3.14 14.82 -31.48
CA ASP A 74 -3.93 13.86 -32.25
C ASP A 74 -4.87 13.03 -31.35
N ASN A 75 -6.12 12.87 -31.81
CA ASN A 75 -7.10 12.02 -31.13
C ASN A 75 -6.66 10.55 -31.12
N SER A 76 -5.95 10.07 -32.15
CA SER A 76 -5.42 8.69 -32.16
C SER A 76 -4.45 8.45 -30.99
N TYR A 77 -3.60 9.44 -30.69
CA TYR A 77 -2.65 9.37 -29.58
C TYR A 77 -3.36 9.32 -28.23
N LYS A 78 -4.42 10.13 -28.05
CA LYS A 78 -5.28 10.09 -26.86
C LYS A 78 -5.93 8.72 -26.66
N GLU A 79 -6.54 8.14 -27.70
CA GLU A 79 -7.18 6.82 -27.61
C GLU A 79 -6.16 5.72 -27.28
N MET A 80 -4.96 5.78 -27.88
CA MET A 80 -3.87 4.85 -27.55
C MET A 80 -3.50 4.95 -26.06
N ASN A 81 -3.33 6.14 -25.51
CA ASN A 81 -2.99 6.31 -24.10
C ASN A 81 -4.11 5.85 -23.16
N LEU A 82 -5.37 6.09 -23.50
CA LEU A 82 -6.51 5.54 -22.76
C LEU A 82 -6.49 4.01 -22.74
N SER A 83 -6.19 3.38 -23.87
CA SER A 83 -6.03 1.92 -23.95
C SER A 83 -4.87 1.41 -23.08
N LEU A 84 -3.77 2.17 -22.97
CA LEU A 84 -2.64 1.83 -22.11
C LEU A 84 -3.00 1.95 -20.63
N ILE A 85 -3.71 3.00 -20.22
CA ILE A 85 -4.21 3.13 -18.84
C ILE A 85 -5.11 1.95 -18.50
N ARG A 86 -5.99 1.55 -19.43
CA ARG A 86 -6.90 0.42 -19.23
C ARG A 86 -6.13 -0.89 -19.07
N SER A 87 -5.17 -1.14 -19.96
CA SER A 87 -4.30 -2.31 -19.89
C SER A 87 -3.53 -2.39 -18.56
N ARG A 88 -3.01 -1.26 -18.06
CA ARG A 88 -2.33 -1.21 -16.75
C ARG A 88 -3.27 -1.56 -15.60
N LEU A 89 -4.52 -1.10 -15.62
CA LEU A 89 -5.53 -1.47 -14.62
C LEU A 89 -5.81 -2.99 -14.67
N GLU A 90 -5.99 -3.54 -15.86
CA GLU A 90 -6.22 -4.98 -16.06
C GLU A 90 -5.05 -5.84 -15.57
N VAL A 91 -3.81 -5.39 -15.79
CA VAL A 91 -2.61 -6.05 -15.25
C VAL A 91 -2.62 -6.04 -13.72
N LYS A 92 -2.94 -4.90 -13.09
CA LYS A 92 -3.04 -4.80 -11.63
C LYS A 92 -4.11 -5.73 -11.06
N LEU A 93 -5.30 -5.77 -11.65
CA LEU A 93 -6.37 -6.70 -11.27
C LEU A 93 -5.89 -8.16 -11.32
N LYS A 94 -5.20 -8.55 -12.40
CA LYS A 94 -4.63 -9.90 -12.54
C LYS A 94 -3.57 -10.21 -11.46
N GLN A 95 -2.67 -9.28 -11.18
CA GLN A 95 -1.64 -9.44 -10.15
C GLN A 95 -2.25 -9.67 -8.76
N VAL A 96 -3.22 -8.86 -8.39
CA VAL A 96 -3.91 -8.97 -7.10
C VAL A 96 -4.70 -10.27 -7.00
N ARG A 97 -5.41 -10.66 -8.07
CA ARG A 97 -6.13 -11.94 -8.15
C ARG A 97 -5.19 -13.13 -7.95
N LEU A 98 -4.03 -13.14 -8.64
CA LEU A 98 -3.02 -14.18 -8.47
C LEU A 98 -2.54 -14.26 -7.01
N LYS A 99 -2.26 -13.11 -6.39
CA LYS A 99 -1.82 -13.06 -4.99
C LYS A 99 -2.85 -13.66 -4.03
N TYR A 100 -4.14 -13.37 -4.20
CA TYR A 100 -5.17 -13.95 -3.35
C TYR A 100 -5.38 -15.44 -3.60
N ASN A 101 -5.30 -15.90 -4.85
CA ASN A 101 -5.37 -17.33 -5.17
C ASN A 101 -4.22 -18.13 -4.53
N ASP A 102 -3.01 -17.56 -4.53
CA ASP A 102 -1.85 -18.17 -3.86
C ASP A 102 -2.09 -18.26 -2.35
N SER A 103 -2.56 -17.18 -1.73
CA SER A 103 -2.88 -17.15 -0.30
C SER A 103 -4.03 -18.08 0.09
N LEU A 104 -5.03 -18.25 -0.77
CA LEU A 104 -6.11 -19.23 -0.52
C LEU A 104 -5.58 -20.66 -0.50
N ARG A 105 -4.75 -21.04 -1.47
CA ARG A 105 -4.14 -22.38 -1.51
C ARG A 105 -3.31 -22.66 -0.26
N GLU A 106 -2.54 -21.68 0.19
CA GLU A 106 -1.75 -21.77 1.42
C GLU A 106 -2.63 -21.95 2.67
N ILE A 107 -3.70 -21.15 2.78
CA ILE A 107 -4.66 -21.25 3.89
C ILE A 107 -5.35 -22.62 3.89
N GLU A 108 -5.77 -23.14 2.73
CA GLU A 108 -6.40 -24.45 2.62
C GLU A 108 -5.48 -25.58 3.09
N PHE A 109 -4.22 -25.55 2.66
CA PHE A 109 -3.19 -26.48 3.13
C PHE A 109 -3.04 -26.42 4.66
N HIS A 110 -2.99 -25.22 5.23
CA HIS A 110 -2.90 -25.05 6.68
C HIS A 110 -4.15 -25.53 7.42
N ILE A 111 -5.36 -25.23 6.93
CA ILE A 111 -6.60 -25.75 7.51
C ILE A 111 -6.55 -27.27 7.59
N GLN A 112 -6.19 -27.95 6.50
CA GLN A 112 -6.11 -29.41 6.47
C GLN A 112 -5.07 -29.95 7.46
N SER A 113 -3.85 -29.42 7.42
CA SER A 113 -2.77 -29.86 8.29
C SER A 113 -3.09 -29.67 9.78
N ARG A 114 -3.65 -28.52 10.16
CA ARG A 114 -3.95 -28.20 11.57
C ARG A 114 -5.18 -28.95 12.08
N SER A 115 -6.15 -29.21 11.21
CA SER A 115 -7.30 -30.06 11.52
C SER A 115 -6.88 -31.49 11.84
N GLN A 116 -5.92 -32.06 11.11
CA GLN A 116 -5.38 -33.40 11.39
C GLN A 116 -4.63 -33.46 12.73
N SER A 117 -4.01 -32.34 13.15
CA SER A 117 -3.36 -32.20 14.46
C SER A 117 -4.32 -31.87 15.61
N GLY A 118 -5.62 -31.74 15.35
CA GLY A 118 -6.62 -31.43 16.38
C GLY A 118 -6.60 -29.97 16.89
N LEU A 119 -5.99 -29.04 16.15
CA LEU A 119 -5.88 -27.62 16.54
C LEU A 119 -7.14 -26.83 16.12
N ILE A 120 -8.27 -27.10 16.78
CA ILE A 120 -9.60 -26.61 16.39
C ILE A 120 -9.66 -25.08 16.32
N ASP A 121 -9.23 -24.37 17.36
CA ASP A 121 -9.29 -22.90 17.41
C ASP A 121 -8.51 -22.24 16.26
N MET A 122 -7.36 -22.82 15.90
CA MET A 122 -6.55 -22.35 14.78
C MET A 122 -7.22 -22.61 13.43
N VAL A 123 -7.93 -23.74 13.31
CA VAL A 123 -8.72 -24.05 12.11
C VAL A 123 -9.85 -23.05 11.94
N GLU A 124 -10.54 -22.67 13.02
CA GLU A 124 -11.60 -21.66 12.96
C GLU A 124 -11.06 -20.29 12.53
N LEU A 125 -9.93 -19.85 13.11
CA LEU A 125 -9.27 -18.61 12.71
C LEU A 125 -8.87 -18.62 11.22
N LEU A 126 -8.31 -19.73 10.74
CA LEU A 126 -7.92 -19.87 9.34
C LEU A 126 -9.13 -19.88 8.40
N LYS A 127 -10.27 -20.47 8.82
CA LYS A 127 -11.53 -20.42 8.05
C LYS A 127 -12.08 -18.99 7.96
N ALA A 128 -12.07 -18.24 9.06
CA ALA A 128 -12.48 -16.83 9.03
C ALA A 128 -11.60 -16.00 8.09
N ARG A 129 -10.27 -16.25 8.10
CA ARG A 129 -9.35 -15.61 7.16
C ARG A 129 -9.61 -16.04 5.71
N LYS A 130 -9.92 -17.31 5.45
CA LYS A 130 -10.31 -17.82 4.13
C LYS A 130 -11.51 -17.05 3.60
N GLU A 131 -12.57 -16.91 4.40
CA GLU A 131 -13.79 -16.19 4.03
C GLU A 131 -13.50 -14.73 3.67
N MET A 132 -12.61 -14.05 4.41
CA MET A 132 -12.19 -12.70 4.06
C MET A 132 -11.48 -12.65 2.70
N LEU A 133 -10.58 -13.59 2.39
CA LEU A 133 -9.92 -13.64 1.08
C LEU A 133 -10.90 -13.91 -0.05
N GLU A 134 -11.87 -14.81 0.15
CA GLU A 134 -12.93 -15.09 -0.82
C GLU A 134 -13.78 -13.83 -1.10
N LYS A 135 -14.10 -13.05 -0.06
CA LYS A 135 -14.78 -11.75 -0.24
C LYS A 135 -13.98 -10.79 -1.11
N HIS A 136 -12.66 -10.72 -0.94
CA HIS A 136 -11.84 -9.86 -1.80
C HIS A 136 -11.76 -10.36 -3.24
N ILE A 137 -11.76 -11.68 -3.48
CA ILE A 137 -11.83 -12.20 -4.86
C ILE A 137 -13.17 -11.84 -5.50
N ASN A 138 -14.28 -11.98 -4.77
CA ASN A 138 -15.59 -11.57 -5.27
C ASN A 138 -15.64 -10.07 -5.60
N GLU A 139 -14.99 -9.25 -4.79
CA GLU A 139 -14.83 -7.81 -5.07
C GLU A 139 -14.05 -7.57 -6.36
N LEU A 140 -12.96 -8.32 -6.61
CA LEU A 140 -12.23 -8.23 -7.88
C LEU A 140 -13.08 -8.65 -9.08
N ASP A 141 -13.90 -9.69 -8.94
CA ASP A 141 -14.85 -10.10 -9.98
C ASP A 141 -15.87 -8.99 -10.27
N GLN A 142 -16.30 -8.26 -9.23
CA GLN A 142 -17.20 -7.13 -9.40
C GLN A 142 -16.49 -5.95 -10.09
N MET A 143 -15.25 -5.62 -9.69
CA MET A 143 -14.46 -4.58 -10.33
C MET A 143 -14.22 -4.85 -11.82
N GLU A 144 -13.96 -6.10 -12.20
CA GLU A 144 -13.78 -6.47 -13.60
C GLU A 144 -15.07 -6.27 -14.42
N LYS A 145 -16.23 -6.63 -13.87
CA LYS A 145 -17.53 -6.35 -14.49
C LYS A 145 -17.78 -4.85 -14.58
N ASP A 146 -17.48 -4.12 -13.52
CA ASP A 146 -17.66 -2.67 -13.46
C ASP A 146 -16.76 -1.93 -14.48
N LEU A 147 -15.54 -2.43 -14.72
CA LEU A 147 -14.65 -1.93 -15.77
C LEU A 147 -15.21 -2.19 -17.17
N GLN A 148 -15.86 -3.32 -17.40
CA GLN A 148 -16.53 -3.62 -18.67
C GLN A 148 -17.79 -2.77 -18.88
N ASN A 149 -18.56 -2.55 -17.81
CA ASN A 149 -19.81 -1.79 -17.84
C ASN A 149 -19.60 -0.27 -17.77
N GLY A 150 -18.39 0.19 -17.50
CA GLY A 150 -18.06 1.61 -17.41
C GLY A 150 -18.56 2.29 -16.14
N ALA A 151 -18.50 1.61 -14.99
CA ALA A 151 -18.90 2.17 -13.70
C ALA A 151 -18.12 3.46 -13.37
N LEU A 152 -18.77 4.39 -12.68
CA LEU A 152 -18.22 5.74 -12.46
C LEU A 152 -16.93 5.75 -11.64
N TYR A 153 -16.84 4.93 -10.59
CA TYR A 153 -15.67 4.92 -9.69
C TYR A 153 -14.41 4.37 -10.38
N ILE A 154 -14.56 3.42 -11.31
CA ILE A 154 -13.45 2.88 -12.10
C ILE A 154 -13.08 3.81 -13.25
N THR A 155 -14.09 4.41 -13.89
CA THR A 155 -13.84 5.24 -15.07
C THR A 155 -13.27 6.62 -14.77
N GLY A 156 -13.24 7.03 -13.50
CA GLY A 156 -12.68 8.31 -13.06
C GLY A 156 -11.25 8.55 -13.55
N ILE A 157 -10.40 7.52 -13.53
CA ILE A 157 -9.01 7.63 -13.99
C ILE A 157 -8.92 8.00 -15.48
N PHE A 158 -9.75 7.39 -16.33
CA PHE A 158 -9.82 7.68 -17.78
C PHE A 158 -10.34 9.09 -18.02
N LYS A 159 -11.40 9.48 -17.30
CA LYS A 159 -11.99 10.81 -17.40
C LYS A 159 -11.03 11.91 -16.97
N SER A 160 -10.18 11.67 -15.98
CA SER A 160 -9.16 12.65 -15.58
C SER A 160 -8.15 12.90 -16.71
N TYR A 161 -7.72 11.83 -17.39
CA TYR A 161 -6.82 11.91 -18.53
C TYR A 161 -7.47 12.66 -19.71
N GLU A 162 -8.72 12.29 -20.07
CA GLU A 162 -9.48 12.97 -21.12
C GLU A 162 -9.66 14.46 -20.83
N ARG A 163 -10.02 14.81 -19.59
CA ARG A 163 -10.15 16.19 -19.16
C ARG A 163 -8.83 16.95 -19.36
N GLY A 164 -7.72 16.38 -18.93
CA GLY A 164 -6.39 16.96 -19.13
C GLY A 164 -6.07 17.20 -20.59
N PHE A 165 -6.30 16.19 -21.43
CA PHE A 165 -6.04 16.27 -22.86
C PHE A 165 -6.87 17.39 -23.53
N LEU A 166 -8.16 17.47 -23.23
CA LEU A 166 -9.04 18.52 -23.74
C LEU A 166 -8.59 19.92 -23.30
N ARG A 167 -8.12 20.07 -22.06
CA ARG A 167 -7.56 21.35 -21.57
C ARG A 167 -6.30 21.74 -22.34
N GLY A 168 -5.42 20.79 -22.66
CA GLY A 168 -4.23 21.05 -23.46
C GLY A 168 -4.58 21.48 -24.90
N LEU A 169 -5.57 20.83 -25.53
CA LEU A 169 -6.08 21.25 -26.84
C LEU A 169 -6.67 22.67 -26.81
N ALA A 170 -7.44 22.99 -25.77
CA ALA A 170 -8.00 24.33 -25.60
C ALA A 170 -6.90 25.39 -25.43
N ALA A 171 -5.84 25.07 -24.68
CA ALA A 171 -4.69 25.96 -24.52
C ALA A 171 -3.99 26.23 -25.85
N LEU A 172 -3.68 25.18 -26.63
CA LEU A 172 -3.10 25.32 -27.97
C LEU A 172 -3.98 26.16 -28.89
N SER A 173 -5.30 25.92 -28.88
CA SER A 173 -6.24 26.70 -29.68
C SER A 173 -6.21 28.19 -29.30
N LEU A 174 -6.25 28.52 -28.02
CA LEU A 174 -6.18 29.92 -27.55
C LEU A 174 -4.85 30.60 -27.93
N GLU A 175 -3.72 29.88 -27.89
CA GLU A 175 -2.43 30.41 -28.34
C GLU A 175 -2.45 30.72 -29.84
N THR A 176 -2.99 29.84 -30.67
CA THR A 176 -3.09 30.09 -32.12
C THR A 176 -3.95 31.32 -32.45
N PHE A 177 -4.99 31.59 -31.66
CA PHE A 177 -5.84 32.78 -31.84
C PHE A 177 -5.19 34.08 -31.36
N LYS A 178 -4.27 34.04 -30.38
CA LYS A 178 -3.54 35.23 -29.90
C LYS A 178 -2.42 35.70 -30.83
N ILE A 179 -1.97 34.84 -31.73
CA ILE A 179 -0.87 35.12 -32.68
C ILE A 179 -1.38 35.79 -33.98
N LYS A 180 -2.70 35.97 -34.13
CA LYS A 180 -3.32 36.77 -35.20
C LYS A 180 -3.66 38.18 -34.72
#